data_AF-A0A5J4Q7A5-F1
#
_entry.id   AF-A0A5J4Q7A5-F1
#
_cell.length_a   1.000
_cell.length_b   1.000
_cell.length_c   1.000
_cell.angle_alpha   90.00
_cell.angle_beta   90.00
_cell.angle_gamma   90.00
#
_symmetry.space_group_name_H-M   'P 1'
#
loop_
_entity.id
_entity.type
_entity.pdbx_description
1 polymer ?
#
loop_
_entity_poly.entity_id
_entity_poly.type
_entity_poly.pdbx_seq_one_letter_code
_entity_poly.pdbx_strand_id
1 'polypeptide(L)'
;MREEVETTCNRNRSVFDYTEVEKGHGRIETRRCEVFEKGLIVDFENRWKGLQSIIKITATREIGDKVSTEERFYISSLDTSQPFNQYIRNHWKVENSLHWTLDMVFR
;
A
#
# COMPACT_ATOMS: atom_id res chain seq x y z
N MET A 1 -6.56 6.33 -14.45
CA MET A 1 -6.46 5.14 -13.56
C MET A 1 -5.75 5.44 -12.24
N ARG A 2 -4.44 5.73 -12.18
CA ARG A 2 -3.78 6.08 -10.91
C ARG A 2 -4.46 7.27 -10.22
N GLU A 3 -4.74 8.32 -10.99
CA GLU A 3 -5.44 9.52 -10.52
C GLU A 3 -6.86 9.25 -10.00
N GLU A 4 -7.59 8.30 -10.62
CA GLU A 4 -8.92 7.88 -10.14
C GLU A 4 -8.80 7.16 -8.78
N VAL A 5 -7.85 6.22 -8.65
CA VAL A 5 -7.61 5.51 -7.38
C VAL A 5 -7.21 6.48 -6.28
N GLU A 6 -6.28 7.38 -6.59
CA GLU A 6 -5.78 8.39 -5.67
C GLU A 6 -6.89 9.35 -5.23
N THR A 7 -7.66 9.88 -6.19
CA THR A 7 -8.81 10.75 -5.91
C THR A 7 -9.84 10.04 -5.03
N THR A 8 -10.13 8.78 -5.33
CA THR A 8 -11.08 7.99 -4.53
C THR A 8 -10.55 7.74 -3.12
N CYS A 9 -9.29 7.32 -2.97
CA CYS A 9 -8.69 7.09 -1.65
C CYS A 9 -8.64 8.38 -0.82
N ASN A 10 -8.37 9.53 -1.46
CA ASN A 10 -8.32 10.82 -0.77
C ASN A 10 -9.71 11.37 -0.41
N ARG A 11 -10.77 10.97 -1.12
CA ARG A 11 -12.16 11.42 -0.88
C ARG A 11 -12.94 10.53 0.08
N ASN A 12 -12.52 9.29 0.27
CA ASN A 12 -13.22 8.32 1.07
C ASN A 12 -12.45 7.99 2.33
N ARG A 13 -13.17 7.54 3.36
CA ARG A 13 -12.55 7.04 4.58
C ARG A 13 -12.12 5.59 4.36
N SER A 14 -10.90 5.26 4.76
CA SER A 14 -10.44 3.88 4.79
C SER A 14 -11.19 3.07 5.84
N VAL A 15 -11.42 1.79 5.54
CA VAL A 15 -12.00 0.84 6.49
C VAL A 15 -10.97 0.40 7.53
N PHE A 16 -9.71 0.36 7.12
CA PHE A 16 -8.57 0.12 7.99
C PHE A 16 -7.50 1.20 7.78
N ASP A 17 -6.93 1.68 8.88
CA ASP A 17 -5.84 2.65 8.88
C ASP A 17 -4.87 2.29 10.01
N TYR A 18 -3.64 1.98 9.63
CA TYR A 18 -2.61 1.61 10.58
C TYR A 18 -1.29 2.27 10.22
N THR A 19 -0.60 2.80 11.22
CA THR A 19 0.70 3.43 11.06
C THR A 19 1.75 2.70 11.89
N GLU A 20 2.86 2.38 11.26
CA GLU A 20 4.04 1.79 11.87
C GLU A 20 5.21 2.77 11.76
N VAL A 21 5.95 2.95 12.85
CA VAL A 21 7.15 3.80 12.89
C VAL A 21 8.34 2.93 13.30
N GLU A 22 9.38 2.96 12.48
CA GLU A 22 10.63 2.26 12.75
C GLU A 22 11.80 3.23 12.73
N LYS A 23 12.74 3.03 13.66
CA LYS A 23 13.99 3.79 13.73
C LYS A 23 15.17 2.84 13.63
N GLY A 24 16.11 3.12 12.73
CA GLY A 24 17.31 2.31 12.57
C GLY A 24 18.31 2.94 11.60
N HIS A 25 19.61 2.67 11.81
CA HIS A 25 20.70 3.12 10.93
C HIS A 25 20.68 4.63 10.62
N GLY A 26 20.36 5.47 11.61
CA GLY A 26 20.29 6.93 11.44
C GLY A 26 19.06 7.44 10.69
N ARG A 27 18.05 6.58 10.47
CA ARG A 27 16.83 6.87 9.73
C ARG A 27 15.59 6.58 10.56
N ILE A 28 14.54 7.38 10.35
CA ILE A 28 13.18 7.10 10.81
C ILE A 28 12.34 6.80 9.57
N GLU A 29 11.60 5.69 9.59
CA GLU A 29 10.64 5.34 8.55
C GLU A 29 9.26 5.19 9.17
N THR A 30 8.32 6.01 8.71
CA THR A 30 6.91 5.97 9.07
C THR A 30 6.14 5.42 7.88
N ARG A 31 5.42 4.31 8.08
CA ARG A 31 4.59 3.68 7.05
C ARG A 31 3.14 3.67 7.50
N ARG A 32 2.27 4.33 6.74
CA ARG A 32 0.83 4.30 6.93
C ARG A 32 0.20 3.40 5.87
N CYS A 33 -0.65 2.48 6.31
CA CYS A 33 -1.38 1.54 5.48
C CYS A 33 -2.87 1.81 5.62
N GLU A 34 -3.49 2.24 4.52
CA GLU A 34 -4.92 2.52 4.43
C GLU A 34 -5.56 1.50 3.49
N VAL A 35 -6.62 0.83 3.94
CA VAL A 35 -7.34 -0.19 3.16
C VAL A 35 -8.76 0.28 2.91
N PHE A 36 -9.18 0.14 1.66
CA PHE A 36 -10.44 0.62 1.13
C PHE A 36 -11.21 -0.54 0.51
N GLU A 37 -12.54 -0.53 0.63
CA GLU A 37 -13.40 -1.50 -0.05
C GLU A 37 -13.44 -1.28 -1.56
N LYS A 38 -13.60 -2.36 -2.33
CA LYS A 38 -13.74 -2.32 -3.80
C LYS A 38 -14.82 -1.35 -4.31
N GLY A 39 -15.87 -1.12 -3.51
CA GLY A 39 -17.07 -0.38 -3.92
C GLY A 39 -16.85 1.11 -4.12
N LEU A 40 -15.67 1.63 -3.79
CA LEU A 40 -15.37 3.06 -3.89
C LEU A 40 -15.09 3.53 -5.32
N ILE A 41 -14.83 2.60 -6.26
CA ILE A 41 -14.64 2.94 -7.68
C ILE A 41 -15.63 2.12 -8.52
N VAL A 42 -16.62 2.82 -9.06
CA VAL A 42 -17.79 2.22 -9.74
C VAL A 42 -17.40 1.30 -10.91
N ASP A 43 -16.29 1.56 -11.59
CA ASP A 43 -15.86 0.78 -12.78
C ASP A 43 -14.81 -0.31 -12.48
N PHE A 44 -14.45 -0.52 -11.21
CA PHE A 44 -13.36 -1.45 -10.88
C PHE A 44 -13.75 -2.93 -11.03
N GLU A 45 -15.00 -3.29 -10.74
CA GLU A 45 -15.46 -4.69 -10.90
C GLU A 45 -15.46 -5.15 -12.36
N ASN A 46 -15.77 -4.25 -13.30
CA ASN A 46 -15.75 -4.55 -14.73
C ASN A 46 -14.32 -4.71 -15.26
N ARG A 47 -13.36 -3.98 -14.68
CA ARG A 47 -11.97 -3.95 -15.13
C ARG A 47 -11.10 -5.02 -14.48
N TRP A 48 -11.37 -5.37 -13.23
CA TRP A 48 -10.55 -6.27 -12.41
C TRP A 48 -11.42 -7.34 -11.76
N LYS A 49 -11.63 -8.44 -12.47
CA LYS A 49 -12.42 -9.57 -11.98
C LYS A 49 -11.83 -10.10 -10.67
N GLY A 50 -12.67 -10.13 -9.64
CA GLY A 50 -12.30 -10.66 -8.32
C GLY A 50 -11.66 -9.65 -7.38
N LEU A 51 -11.58 -8.36 -7.73
CA LEU A 51 -11.15 -7.31 -6.82
C LEU A 51 -12.04 -7.25 -5.57
N GLN A 52 -11.43 -7.15 -4.39
CA GLN A 52 -12.10 -7.02 -3.10
C GLN A 52 -11.63 -5.81 -2.29
N SER A 53 -10.38 -5.36 -2.48
CA SER A 53 -9.84 -4.22 -1.74
C SER A 53 -8.81 -3.41 -2.54
N ILE A 54 -8.67 -2.15 -2.14
CA ILE A 54 -7.65 -1.21 -2.61
C ILE A 54 -6.80 -0.80 -1.40
N ILE A 55 -5.49 -0.77 -1.53
CA ILE A 55 -4.57 -0.45 -0.45
C ILE A 55 -3.70 0.74 -0.86
N LYS A 56 -3.64 1.76 -0.01
CA LYS A 56 -2.71 2.88 -0.12
C LYS A 56 -1.65 2.74 0.97
N ILE A 57 -0.38 2.76 0.56
CA ILE A 57 0.76 2.82 1.46
C ILE A 57 1.44 4.17 1.28
N THR A 58 1.49 4.95 2.35
CA THR A 58 2.30 6.17 2.42
C THR A 58 3.51 5.89 3.29
N ALA A 59 4.70 5.94 2.70
CA ALA A 59 5.96 5.73 3.38
C ALA A 59 6.74 7.05 3.44
N THR A 60 6.92 7.58 4.64
CA THR A 60 7.76 8.75 4.93
C THR A 60 9.06 8.29 5.55
N ARG A 61 10.16 8.82 5.03
CA ARG A 61 11.52 8.47 5.44
C ARG A 61 12.27 9.75 5.78
N GLU A 62 12.85 9.78 6.96
CA GLU A 62 13.60 10.91 7.51
C GLU A 62 15.05 10.47 7.77
N ILE A 63 16.01 11.17 7.16
CA ILE A 63 17.45 10.95 7.33
C ILE A 63 18.11 12.31 7.56
N GLY A 64 18.51 12.58 8.80
CA GLY A 64 18.94 13.92 9.20
C GLY A 64 17.83 14.93 8.91
N ASP A 65 18.17 15.99 8.18
CA ASP A 65 17.22 17.05 7.79
C ASP A 65 16.42 16.72 6.51
N LYS A 66 16.68 15.56 5.88
CA LYS A 66 16.02 15.18 4.63
C LYS A 66 14.80 14.31 4.90
N VAL A 67 13.64 14.79 4.49
CA VAL A 67 12.38 14.04 4.49
C VAL A 67 11.98 13.68 3.06
N SER A 68 11.62 12.42 2.83
CA SER A 68 11.08 11.93 1.56
C SER A 68 9.81 11.12 1.81
N THR A 69 8.75 11.39 1.05
CA THR A 69 7.48 10.65 1.13
C THR A 69 7.19 9.99 -0.22
N GLU A 70 6.76 8.74 -0.16
CA GLU A 70 6.35 7.96 -1.33
C GLU A 70 4.98 7.32 -1.08
N GLU A 71 4.10 7.41 -2.07
CA GLU A 71 2.80 6.75 -2.04
C GLU A 71 2.75 5.62 -3.07
N ARG A 72 2.27 4.47 -2.62
CA ARG A 72 2.06 3.27 -3.45
C ARG A 72 0.62 2.80 -3.31
N PHE A 73 0.04 2.36 -4.43
CA PHE A 73 -1.32 1.84 -4.48
C PHE A 73 -1.29 0.39 -4.93
N TYR A 74 -2.06 -0.45 -4.25
CA TYR A 74 -2.21 -1.87 -4.56
C TYR A 74 -3.69 -2.19 -4.72
N ILE A 75 -3.96 -3.20 -5.55
CA ILE A 75 -5.27 -3.81 -5.69
C ILE A 75 -5.17 -5.26 -5.22
N SER A 76 -6.19 -5.76 -4.53
CA SER A 76 -6.19 -7.14 -4.04
C SER A 76 -7.55 -7.80 -4.23
N SER A 77 -7.50 -9.11 -4.53
CA SER A 77 -8.65 -10.00 -4.50
C SER A 77 -9.01 -10.47 -3.09
N LEU A 78 -8.23 -10.07 -2.08
CA LEU A 78 -8.49 -10.36 -0.68
C LEU A 78 -9.36 -9.27 -0.04
N ASP A 79 -10.18 -9.67 0.93
CA ASP A 79 -11.04 -8.75 1.68
C ASP A 79 -10.25 -7.80 2.61
N THR A 80 -10.93 -6.79 3.14
CA THR A 80 -10.32 -5.70 3.92
C THR A 80 -9.82 -6.12 5.31
N SER A 81 -10.13 -7.33 5.79
CA SER A 81 -9.69 -7.82 7.11
C SER A 81 -8.27 -8.40 7.12
N GLN A 82 -7.66 -8.57 5.93
CA GLN A 82 -6.34 -9.16 5.81
C GLN A 82 -5.21 -8.23 6.30
N PRO A 83 -4.08 -8.78 6.81
CA PRO A 83 -2.95 -8.00 7.33
C PRO A 83 -2.06 -7.44 6.20
N PHE A 84 -2.62 -6.58 5.34
CA PHE A 84 -1.94 -6.06 4.14
C PHE A 84 -0.62 -5.37 4.42
N ASN A 85 -0.49 -4.62 5.53
CA ASN A 85 0.77 -3.96 5.87
C ASN A 85 1.91 -4.99 6.03
N GLN A 86 1.61 -6.14 6.66
CA GLN A 86 2.59 -7.22 6.83
C GLN A 86 2.92 -7.88 5.49
N TYR A 87 1.92 -8.17 4.66
CA TYR A 87 2.11 -8.78 3.34
C TYR A 87 2.97 -7.90 2.43
N ILE A 88 2.63 -6.61 2.34
CA ILE A 88 3.36 -5.65 1.51
C ILE A 88 4.79 -5.44 2.04
N ARG A 89 4.96 -5.40 3.37
CA ARG A 89 6.28 -5.30 3.98
C ARG A 89 7.15 -6.53 3.73
N ASN A 90 6.58 -7.72 3.83
CA ASN A 90 7.28 -8.97 3.52
C ASN A 90 7.66 -9.03 2.03
N HIS A 91 6.74 -8.65 1.15
CA HIS A 91 7.00 -8.53 -0.28
C HIS A 91 8.17 -7.55 -0.54
N TRP A 92 8.18 -6.38 0.10
CA TRP A 92 9.28 -5.42 -0.05
C TRP A 92 10.63 -5.94 0.46
N LYS A 93 10.63 -6.73 1.55
CA LYS A 93 11.84 -7.41 2.04
C LYS A 93 12.35 -8.41 1.02
N VAL A 94 11.45 -9.16 0.38
CA VAL A 94 11.80 -10.06 -0.71
C VAL A 94 12.39 -9.26 -1.86
N GLU A 95 11.71 -8.24 -2.41
CA GLU A 95 12.23 -7.43 -3.54
C GLU A 95 13.55 -6.69 -3.26
N ASN A 96 13.76 -6.19 -2.04
CA ASN A 96 15.07 -5.63 -1.67
C ASN A 96 16.16 -6.69 -1.56
N SER A 97 15.79 -7.93 -1.24
CA SER A 97 16.72 -9.08 -1.24
C SER A 97 16.87 -9.70 -2.63
N LEU A 98 15.90 -9.47 -3.52
CA LEU A 98 15.77 -10.00 -4.89
C LEU A 98 15.96 -8.90 -5.93
N HIS A 99 16.78 -7.88 -5.67
CA HIS A 99 17.06 -6.82 -6.65
C HIS A 99 17.60 -7.32 -8.01
N TRP A 100 17.74 -8.64 -8.21
CA TRP A 100 18.06 -9.31 -9.47
C TRP A 100 16.93 -10.13 -10.11
N THR A 101 15.72 -10.28 -9.57
CA THR A 101 14.67 -10.99 -10.32
C THR A 101 13.25 -10.54 -9.98
N LEU A 102 12.56 -10.13 -11.04
CA LEU A 102 11.24 -9.50 -11.14
C LEU A 102 10.07 -10.48 -10.87
N ASP A 103 8.92 -9.91 -10.49
CA ASP A 103 7.54 -10.43 -10.43
C ASP A 103 7.14 -11.38 -9.27
N MET A 104 6.23 -10.90 -8.41
CA MET A 104 5.52 -11.72 -7.42
C MET A 104 4.00 -11.63 -7.60
N VAL A 105 3.36 -12.81 -7.58
CA VAL A 105 1.91 -12.99 -7.47
C VAL A 105 1.58 -13.30 -6.01
N PHE A 106 0.72 -12.50 -5.39
CA PHE A 106 0.18 -12.81 -4.06
C PHE A 106 -0.74 -14.04 -4.17
N ARG A 107 -0.45 -15.09 -3.39
CA ARG A 107 -1.29 -16.29 -3.23
C ARG A 107 -1.81 -16.37 -1.81
#